data_AF-D6PCN0-F1
#
_entry.id   AF-D6PCN0-F1
#
_cell.length_a   1.000
_cell.length_b   1.000
_cell.length_c   1.000
_cell.angle_alpha   90.00
_cell.angle_beta   90.00
_cell.angle_gamma   90.00
#
_symmetry.space_group_name_H-M   'P 1'
#
loop_
_entity.id
_entity.type
_entity.pdbx_description
1 polymer ?
#
loop_
_entity_poly.entity_id
_entity_poly.type
_entity_poly.pdbx_seq_one_letter_code
_entity_poly.pdbx_strand_id
1 'polypeptide(L)'
;MLSIQGKHIPGGTIPIWYIEAYCRPNAHETDWNQHTVIGHKTTILESQDRKVLLQCKLNDGVIVQHTITSDEDSVDFQITAYNPTKKNSKAHWGQPCIRVGKFTGYGDPAKGISYDYIERSFIFLDGKLSLMPTKDWETKARYTPGQVWAAPGVKGEDVNPRPLNPHSPSNALIGCFSKDGKVLLAAAFDPYQELFQGVIHCLHNDFRLGGLNPGETKKVHGKLYVLPAHIPTLLSRYRQDFPDHSQH
;
A
#
# COMPACT_ATOMS: atom_id res chain seq x y z
N MET A 1 7.35 -9.45 -9.83
CA MET A 1 6.95 -9.73 -8.44
C MET A 1 8.15 -9.46 -7.55
N LEU A 2 7.97 -8.71 -6.46
CA LEU A 2 9.01 -8.48 -5.44
C LEU A 2 8.76 -9.45 -4.28
N SER A 3 9.80 -9.86 -3.56
CA SER A 3 9.66 -10.71 -2.37
C SER A 3 10.61 -10.29 -1.27
N ILE A 4 10.10 -10.22 -0.04
CA ILE A 4 10.92 -10.05 1.16
C ILE A 4 11.11 -11.43 1.78
N GLN A 5 12.35 -11.78 2.14
CA GLN A 5 12.70 -13.10 2.66
C GLN A 5 13.59 -12.97 3.89
N GLY A 6 13.42 -13.88 4.85
CA GLY A 6 14.21 -13.86 6.08
C GLY A 6 13.78 -14.98 7.03
N LYS A 7 14.74 -15.51 7.81
CA LYS A 7 14.46 -16.56 8.80
C LYS A 7 13.48 -16.13 9.89
N HIS A 8 13.46 -14.83 10.19
CA HIS A 8 12.57 -14.22 11.19
C HIS A 8 11.17 -13.94 10.64
N ILE A 9 10.92 -14.11 9.34
CA ILE A 9 9.63 -13.84 8.70
C ILE A 9 8.74 -15.08 8.82
N PRO A 10 7.59 -15.01 9.52
CA PRO A 10 6.61 -16.09 9.54
C PRO A 10 6.13 -16.42 8.13
N GLY A 11 6.21 -17.70 7.76
CA GLY A 11 5.95 -18.17 6.39
C GLY A 11 7.13 -18.03 5.42
N GLY A 12 8.28 -17.53 5.88
CA GLY A 12 9.58 -17.48 5.19
C GLY A 12 9.71 -16.42 4.09
N THR A 13 8.60 -16.00 3.49
CA THR A 13 8.57 -15.03 2.40
C THR A 13 7.28 -14.20 2.43
N ILE A 14 7.40 -12.90 2.14
CA ILE A 14 6.28 -11.99 1.89
C ILE A 14 6.34 -11.60 0.41
N PRO A 15 5.48 -12.17 -0.44
CA PRO A 15 5.36 -11.72 -1.82
C PRO A 15 4.68 -10.36 -1.88
N ILE A 16 5.18 -9.50 -2.76
CA ILE A 16 4.59 -8.19 -3.02
C ILE A 16 4.39 -8.06 -4.53
N TRP A 17 3.14 -7.86 -4.92
CA TRP A 17 2.79 -7.33 -6.23
C TRP A 17 3.01 -5.81 -6.16
N TYR A 18 4.28 -5.42 -6.14
CA TYR A 18 4.74 -4.10 -5.67
C TYR A 18 4.15 -2.91 -6.44
N ILE A 19 3.92 -3.05 -7.74
CA ILE A 19 3.16 -2.08 -8.52
C ILE A 19 2.17 -2.87 -9.34
N GLU A 20 1.00 -3.12 -8.74
CA GLU A 20 -0.12 -3.78 -9.39
C GLU A 20 -0.77 -2.84 -10.40
N ALA A 21 -0.97 -1.58 -10.01
CA ALA A 21 -1.62 -0.57 -10.83
C ALA A 21 -1.10 0.84 -10.56
N TYR A 22 -1.21 1.70 -11.56
CA TYR A 22 -1.29 3.15 -11.40
C TYR A 22 -2.69 3.59 -11.76
N CYS A 23 -3.25 4.54 -11.03
CA CYS A 23 -4.68 4.80 -11.08
C CYS A 23 -5.01 6.27 -11.33
N ARG A 24 -6.16 6.51 -11.98
CA ARG A 24 -6.74 7.82 -12.26
C ARG A 24 -7.59 8.34 -11.08
N PRO A 25 -7.90 9.65 -11.01
CA PRO A 25 -8.95 10.17 -10.13
C PRO A 25 -10.33 9.68 -10.54
N ASN A 26 -11.32 10.00 -9.70
CA ASN A 26 -12.72 9.61 -9.86
C ASN A 26 -12.86 8.09 -10.06
N ALA A 27 -12.16 7.33 -9.22
CA ALA A 27 -12.02 5.88 -9.32
C ALA A 27 -13.15 5.11 -8.62
N HIS A 28 -13.82 5.70 -7.63
CA HIS A 28 -14.66 4.94 -6.69
C HIS A 28 -15.93 4.34 -7.31
N GLU A 29 -16.55 5.05 -8.24
CA GLU A 29 -17.77 4.57 -8.93
C GLU A 29 -17.49 4.09 -10.37
N THR A 30 -16.24 4.18 -10.82
CA THR A 30 -15.85 3.89 -12.20
C THR A 30 -15.27 2.50 -12.36
N ASP A 31 -15.28 2.01 -13.59
CA ASP A 31 -14.79 0.68 -13.89
C ASP A 31 -13.28 0.57 -13.76
N TRP A 32 -12.83 -0.49 -13.08
CA TRP A 32 -11.42 -0.73 -12.80
C TRP A 32 -10.56 -0.77 -14.08
N ASN A 33 -11.00 -1.54 -15.07
CA ASN A 33 -10.23 -1.81 -16.28
C ASN A 33 -10.47 -0.76 -17.36
N GLN A 34 -11.68 -0.21 -17.44
CA GLN A 34 -12.03 0.76 -18.49
C GLN A 34 -11.58 2.19 -18.16
N HIS A 35 -11.56 2.59 -16.88
CA HIS A 35 -11.22 3.95 -16.45
C HIS A 35 -10.09 4.01 -15.43
N THR A 36 -10.16 3.24 -14.34
CA THR A 36 -9.30 3.48 -13.17
C THR A 36 -7.83 3.25 -13.48
N VAL A 37 -7.47 2.12 -14.09
CA VAL A 37 -6.06 1.75 -14.28
C VAL A 37 -5.41 2.42 -15.50
N ILE A 38 -4.22 2.96 -15.29
CA ILE A 38 -3.27 3.37 -16.32
C ILE A 38 -2.30 2.20 -16.56
N GLY A 39 -2.33 1.63 -17.76
CA GLY A 39 -1.36 0.61 -18.15
C GLY A 39 0.07 1.12 -18.04
N HIS A 40 1.01 0.23 -17.67
CA HIS A 40 2.41 0.58 -17.52
C HIS A 40 3.31 -0.62 -17.86
N LYS A 41 4.59 -0.34 -18.14
CA LYS A 41 5.64 -1.36 -18.27
C LYS A 41 6.71 -1.13 -17.22
N THR A 42 7.00 -2.18 -16.46
CA THR A 42 8.07 -2.17 -15.44
C THR A 42 9.33 -2.83 -15.98
N THR A 43 10.48 -2.20 -15.76
CA THR A 43 11.81 -2.71 -16.09
C THR A 43 12.66 -2.74 -14.83
N ILE A 44 13.37 -3.84 -14.60
CA ILE A 44 14.38 -3.93 -13.54
C ILE A 44 15.67 -3.33 -14.11
N LEU A 45 16.18 -2.28 -13.47
CA LEU A 45 17.44 -1.64 -13.84
C LEU A 45 18.62 -2.26 -13.09
N GLU A 46 18.39 -2.64 -11.82
CA GLU A 46 19.39 -3.24 -10.95
C GLU A 46 18.70 -4.20 -9.97
N SER A 47 19.32 -5.34 -9.70
CA SER A 47 18.86 -6.29 -8.68
C SER A 47 20.06 -6.88 -7.97
N GLN A 48 20.21 -6.52 -6.71
CA GLN A 48 21.20 -7.05 -5.77
C GLN A 48 20.46 -7.61 -4.54
N ASP A 49 21.20 -8.18 -3.59
CA ASP A 49 20.63 -8.81 -2.39
C ASP A 49 19.71 -7.87 -1.60
N ARG A 50 20.22 -6.69 -1.23
CA ARG A 50 19.50 -5.70 -0.40
C ARG A 50 19.08 -4.44 -1.16
N LYS A 51 19.14 -4.46 -2.50
CA LYS A 51 18.83 -3.30 -3.33
C LYS A 51 18.22 -3.71 -4.67
N VAL A 52 17.11 -3.07 -5.02
CA VAL A 52 16.46 -3.22 -6.33
C VAL A 52 16.15 -1.83 -6.88
N LEU A 53 16.51 -1.58 -8.13
CA LEU A 53 16.11 -0.40 -8.88
C LEU A 53 15.12 -0.78 -9.97
N LEU A 54 13.94 -0.17 -9.95
CA LEU A 54 12.89 -0.39 -10.95
C LEU A 54 12.55 0.91 -11.66
N GLN A 55 12.12 0.80 -12.91
CA GLN A 55 11.50 1.90 -13.64
C GLN A 55 10.18 1.43 -14.25
N CYS A 56 9.10 2.14 -13.92
CA CYS A 56 7.81 2.02 -14.58
C CYS A 56 7.68 3.13 -15.63
N LYS A 57 7.24 2.79 -16.84
CA LYS A 57 6.79 3.75 -17.84
C LYS A 57 5.28 3.58 -18.03
N LEU A 58 4.50 4.59 -17.68
CA LEU A 58 3.05 4.59 -17.82
C LEU A 58 2.67 4.90 -19.28
N ASN A 59 1.50 4.42 -19.70
CA ASN A 59 0.97 4.63 -21.04
C ASN A 59 0.64 6.10 -21.34
N ASP A 60 0.46 6.93 -20.31
CA ASP A 60 0.29 8.38 -20.46
C ASP A 60 1.63 9.14 -20.53
N GLY A 61 2.75 8.43 -20.40
CA GLY A 61 4.10 8.94 -20.60
C GLY A 61 4.90 9.23 -19.33
N VAL A 62 4.28 9.15 -18.14
CA VAL A 62 5.00 9.33 -16.87
C VAL A 62 6.04 8.23 -16.68
N ILE A 63 7.21 8.61 -16.16
CA ILE A 63 8.28 7.70 -15.78
C ILE A 63 8.36 7.70 -14.26
N VAL A 64 8.29 6.52 -13.64
CA VAL A 64 8.38 6.36 -12.20
C VAL A 64 9.57 5.47 -11.87
N GLN A 65 10.54 6.03 -11.15
CA GLN A 65 11.71 5.30 -10.66
C GLN A 65 11.50 4.90 -9.21
N HIS A 66 11.89 3.68 -8.88
CA HIS A 66 11.81 3.11 -7.54
C HIS A 66 13.19 2.64 -7.12
N THR A 67 13.69 3.15 -6.01
CA THR A 67 14.85 2.61 -5.31
C THR A 67 14.34 1.90 -4.07
N ILE A 68 14.56 0.59 -4.01
CA ILE A 68 14.08 -0.27 -2.94
C ILE A 68 15.29 -0.84 -2.23
N THR A 69 15.41 -0.60 -0.93
CA THR A 69 16.51 -1.14 -0.12
C THR A 69 15.99 -1.82 1.12
N SER A 70 16.60 -2.93 1.51
CA SER A 70 16.19 -3.66 2.73
C SER A 70 17.20 -3.48 3.85
N ASP A 71 16.69 -3.17 5.04
CA ASP A 71 17.43 -3.32 6.30
C ASP A 71 17.16 -4.71 6.95
N GLU A 72 17.64 -4.94 8.18
CA GLU A 72 17.44 -6.19 8.92
C GLU A 72 15.95 -6.48 9.19
N ASP A 73 15.18 -5.43 9.48
CA ASP A 73 13.80 -5.50 9.96
C ASP A 73 12.83 -4.63 9.14
N SER A 74 13.31 -4.03 8.04
CA SER A 74 12.54 -3.06 7.28
C SER A 74 12.94 -3.00 5.81
N VAL A 75 12.08 -2.40 4.99
CA VAL A 75 12.33 -2.09 3.60
C VAL A 75 11.98 -0.63 3.35
N ASP A 76 12.88 0.08 2.72
CA ASP A 76 12.74 1.47 2.30
C ASP A 76 12.42 1.55 0.81
N PHE A 77 11.45 2.41 0.48
CA PHE A 77 11.01 2.68 -0.88
C PHE A 77 11.16 4.18 -1.16
N GLN A 78 12.12 4.54 -2.02
CA GLN A 78 12.23 5.90 -2.56
C GLN A 78 11.68 5.92 -3.97
N ILE A 79 10.58 6.66 -4.19
CA ILE A 79 9.90 6.72 -5.47
C ILE A 79 9.99 8.14 -6.03
N THR A 80 10.34 8.27 -7.30
CA THR A 80 10.32 9.53 -8.03
C THR A 80 9.51 9.37 -9.30
N ALA A 81 8.41 10.12 -9.42
CA ALA A 81 7.58 10.18 -10.61
C ALA A 81 7.86 11.47 -11.37
N TYR A 82 8.16 11.36 -12.67
CA TYR A 82 8.45 12.48 -13.55
C TYR A 82 7.55 12.44 -14.79
N ASN A 83 6.95 13.58 -15.14
CA ASN A 83 6.19 13.73 -16.36
C ASN A 83 7.01 14.45 -17.44
N PRO A 84 7.68 13.74 -18.36
CA PRO A 84 8.44 14.34 -19.46
C PRO A 84 7.56 14.90 -20.59
N THR A 85 6.25 14.73 -20.52
CA THR A 85 5.35 15.04 -21.63
C THR A 85 4.90 16.49 -21.60
N LYS A 86 4.18 16.91 -22.64
CA LYS A 86 3.52 18.24 -22.72
C LYS A 86 2.08 18.24 -22.19
N LYS A 87 1.59 17.13 -21.64
CA LYS A 87 0.21 16.98 -21.16
C LYS A 87 0.20 16.71 -19.67
N ASN A 88 -0.85 17.15 -18.99
CA ASN A 88 -1.09 16.77 -17.60
C ASN A 88 -1.36 15.26 -17.54
N SER A 89 -0.61 14.56 -16.69
CA SER A 89 -0.88 13.16 -16.36
C SER A 89 -1.96 13.08 -15.30
N LYS A 90 -2.84 12.09 -15.46
CA LYS A 90 -3.88 11.74 -14.49
C LYS A 90 -3.44 10.62 -13.54
N ALA A 91 -2.15 10.28 -13.48
CA ALA A 91 -1.64 9.31 -12.51
C ALA A 91 -1.75 9.90 -11.10
N HIS A 92 -2.81 9.52 -10.38
CA HIS A 92 -3.10 10.03 -9.04
C HIS A 92 -2.50 9.18 -7.94
N TRP A 93 -2.36 7.86 -8.15
CA TRP A 93 -1.87 6.95 -7.11
C TRP A 93 -1.33 5.67 -7.72
N GLY A 94 -0.58 4.90 -6.94
CA GLY A 94 -0.08 3.58 -7.33
C GLY A 94 -0.22 2.56 -6.21
N GLN A 95 -0.45 1.30 -6.59
CA GLN A 95 -0.83 0.24 -5.66
C GLN A 95 0.24 -0.83 -5.47
N PRO A 96 0.85 -0.91 -4.28
CA PRO A 96 1.54 -2.10 -3.82
C PRO A 96 0.58 -3.07 -3.12
N CYS A 97 0.51 -4.30 -3.63
CA CYS A 97 -0.29 -5.37 -3.06
C CYS A 97 0.60 -6.34 -2.26
N ILE A 98 0.62 -6.18 -0.94
CA ILE A 98 1.43 -6.96 -0.01
C ILE A 98 0.67 -8.23 0.37
N ARG A 99 1.19 -9.41 0.00
CA ARG A 99 0.50 -10.68 0.21
C ARG A 99 0.81 -11.24 1.59
N VAL A 100 -0.19 -11.24 2.46
CA VAL A 100 -0.03 -11.54 3.89
C VAL A 100 -0.57 -12.90 4.31
N GLY A 101 -1.22 -13.66 3.42
CA GLY A 101 -1.86 -14.94 3.78
C GLY A 101 -0.95 -15.92 4.52
N LYS A 102 0.26 -16.21 4.00
CA LYS A 102 1.21 -17.10 4.70
C LYS A 102 1.68 -16.53 6.04
N PHE A 103 1.92 -15.23 6.09
CA PHE A 103 2.38 -14.51 7.28
C PHE A 103 1.36 -14.60 8.43
N THR A 104 0.09 -14.34 8.12
CA THR A 104 -1.03 -14.39 9.07
C THR A 104 -1.50 -15.82 9.37
N GLY A 105 -1.02 -16.82 8.61
CA GLY A 105 -1.40 -18.22 8.78
C GLY A 105 -2.63 -18.67 8.01
N TYR A 106 -3.19 -17.80 7.16
CA TYR A 106 -4.39 -18.06 6.34
C TYR A 106 -4.05 -18.38 4.85
N GLY A 107 -2.78 -18.63 4.53
CA GLY A 107 -2.31 -18.78 3.15
C GLY A 107 -2.62 -20.14 2.50
N ASP A 108 -3.57 -20.16 1.56
CA ASP A 108 -3.54 -20.71 0.17
C ASP A 108 -4.92 -20.45 -0.47
N PRO A 109 -5.07 -19.48 -1.41
CA PRO A 109 -6.34 -19.19 -2.07
C PRO A 109 -6.88 -20.31 -2.96
N ALA A 110 -6.12 -21.38 -3.22
CA ALA A 110 -6.64 -22.59 -3.86
C ALA A 110 -7.73 -23.29 -3.02
N LYS A 111 -7.92 -22.86 -1.76
CA LYS A 111 -9.05 -23.22 -0.89
C LYS A 111 -10.16 -22.15 -0.84
N GLY A 112 -10.09 -21.14 -1.70
CA GLY A 112 -11.00 -20.00 -1.76
C GLY A 112 -10.36 -18.68 -1.29
N ILE A 113 -10.91 -17.56 -1.76
CA ILE A 113 -10.64 -16.24 -1.17
C ILE A 113 -11.35 -16.21 0.19
N SER A 114 -10.60 -16.09 1.28
CA SER A 114 -11.16 -15.92 2.62
C SER A 114 -10.87 -14.52 3.16
N TYR A 115 -11.79 -14.04 4.00
CA TYR A 115 -11.68 -12.79 4.74
C TYR A 115 -11.06 -12.98 6.13
N ASP A 116 -10.81 -14.22 6.57
CA ASP A 116 -10.40 -14.50 7.96
C ASP A 116 -9.08 -13.82 8.35
N TYR A 117 -8.20 -13.53 7.38
CA TYR A 117 -6.94 -12.84 7.64
C TYR A 117 -7.11 -11.41 8.18
N ILE A 118 -8.28 -10.78 7.96
CA ILE A 118 -8.52 -9.41 8.41
C ILE A 118 -8.56 -9.33 9.94
N GLU A 119 -8.94 -10.41 10.63
CA GLU A 119 -8.95 -10.44 12.10
C GLU A 119 -7.57 -10.18 12.73
N ARG A 120 -6.50 -10.40 11.95
CA ARG A 120 -5.12 -10.10 12.34
C ARG A 120 -4.62 -8.77 11.81
N SER A 121 -5.42 -8.08 11.02
CA SER A 121 -5.04 -6.85 10.33
C SER A 121 -5.50 -5.64 11.13
N PHE A 122 -4.79 -4.52 10.99
CA PHE A 122 -5.06 -3.31 11.74
C PHE A 122 -4.74 -2.05 10.94
N ILE A 123 -5.39 -0.98 11.36
CA ILE A 123 -5.05 0.42 11.05
C ILE A 123 -5.11 1.22 12.35
N PHE A 124 -4.91 2.54 12.28
CA PHE A 124 -5.12 3.44 13.40
C PHE A 124 -6.34 4.34 13.13
N LEU A 125 -7.30 4.33 14.05
CA LEU A 125 -8.46 5.21 14.07
C LEU A 125 -8.49 5.92 15.43
N ASP A 126 -8.85 7.21 15.44
CA ASP A 126 -8.85 8.04 16.65
C ASP A 126 -7.56 7.94 17.50
N GLY A 127 -6.41 7.83 16.82
CA GLY A 127 -5.09 7.70 17.45
C GLY A 127 -4.81 6.33 18.09
N LYS A 128 -5.69 5.34 17.90
CA LYS A 128 -5.59 4.01 18.53
C LYS A 128 -5.56 2.91 17.48
N LEU A 129 -4.82 1.84 17.79
CA LEU A 129 -4.86 0.64 16.96
C LEU A 129 -6.29 0.08 16.94
N SER A 130 -6.80 -0.15 15.74
CA SER A 130 -8.09 -0.77 15.48
C SER A 130 -7.88 -2.03 14.65
N LEU A 131 -8.18 -3.18 15.26
CA LEU A 131 -8.22 -4.46 14.54
C LEU A 131 -9.40 -4.46 13.56
N MET A 132 -9.26 -5.19 12.46
CA MET A 132 -10.33 -5.36 11.48
C MET A 132 -11.22 -6.58 11.84
N PRO A 133 -12.52 -6.56 11.51
CA PRO A 133 -13.25 -5.45 10.89
C PRO A 133 -13.34 -4.25 11.83
N THR A 134 -13.07 -3.06 11.31
CA THR A 134 -13.17 -1.80 12.06
C THR A 134 -14.63 -1.39 12.26
N LYS A 135 -14.85 -0.36 13.08
CA LYS A 135 -16.17 0.28 13.21
C LYS A 135 -16.71 0.75 11.85
N ASP A 136 -18.03 0.66 11.68
CA ASP A 136 -18.79 1.08 10.49
C ASP A 136 -18.23 0.44 9.20
N TRP A 137 -17.98 -0.87 9.28
CA TRP A 137 -17.49 -1.66 8.17
C TRP A 137 -18.48 -1.69 7.02
N GLU A 138 -18.14 -1.03 5.92
CA GLU A 138 -18.95 -1.03 4.72
C GLU A 138 -18.85 -2.32 3.91
N THR A 139 -19.96 -2.68 3.26
CA THR A 139 -20.09 -3.91 2.46
C THR A 139 -20.63 -3.67 1.06
N LYS A 140 -20.95 -2.42 0.73
CA LYS A 140 -21.54 -2.04 -0.56
C LYS A 140 -20.60 -1.09 -1.31
N ALA A 141 -20.32 -1.45 -2.55
CA ALA A 141 -19.64 -0.62 -3.54
C ALA A 141 -19.79 -1.29 -4.92
N ARG A 142 -19.22 -0.67 -5.95
CA ARG A 142 -19.14 -1.23 -7.30
C ARG A 142 -18.51 -2.63 -7.31
N TYR A 143 -17.42 -2.82 -6.59
CA TYR A 143 -16.80 -4.13 -6.42
C TYR A 143 -16.83 -4.54 -4.96
N THR A 144 -17.02 -5.83 -4.74
CA THR A 144 -16.90 -6.48 -3.44
C THR A 144 -16.13 -7.78 -3.64
N PRO A 145 -15.47 -8.30 -2.60
CA PRO A 145 -15.41 -7.77 -1.24
C PRO A 145 -14.25 -6.75 -1.06
N GLY A 146 -14.20 -5.96 0.02
CA GLY A 146 -13.03 -5.12 0.32
C GLY A 146 -13.34 -4.09 1.41
N GLN A 147 -12.32 -3.35 1.84
CA GLN A 147 -12.52 -2.11 2.61
C GLN A 147 -11.41 -1.11 2.29
N VAL A 148 -11.83 0.13 2.05
CA VAL A 148 -10.99 1.29 1.73
C VAL A 148 -11.13 2.33 2.83
N TRP A 149 -10.03 2.95 3.23
CA TRP A 149 -10.01 4.12 4.08
C TRP A 149 -9.25 5.24 3.34
N ALA A 150 -9.96 6.31 2.97
CA ALA A 150 -9.35 7.45 2.29
C ALA A 150 -8.35 8.16 3.22
N ALA A 151 -7.17 8.49 2.72
CA ALA A 151 -6.21 9.30 3.47
C ALA A 151 -6.81 10.69 3.79
N PRO A 152 -6.38 11.35 4.88
CA PRO A 152 -6.82 12.70 5.21
C PRO A 152 -6.67 13.66 4.00
N GLY A 153 -7.77 14.32 3.62
CA GLY A 153 -7.81 15.25 2.49
C GLY A 153 -7.97 14.60 1.11
N VAL A 154 -7.94 13.27 1.00
CA VAL A 154 -8.30 12.55 -0.24
C VAL A 154 -9.82 12.42 -0.31
N LYS A 155 -10.40 12.82 -1.44
CA LYS A 155 -11.84 12.73 -1.66
C LYS A 155 -12.27 11.29 -1.84
N GLY A 156 -13.43 10.93 -1.30
CA GLY A 156 -14.01 9.59 -1.48
C GLY A 156 -14.24 9.21 -2.95
N GLU A 157 -14.48 10.17 -3.85
CA GLU A 157 -14.62 9.89 -5.28
C GLU A 157 -13.31 9.37 -5.94
N ASP A 158 -12.16 9.71 -5.38
CA ASP A 158 -10.83 9.40 -5.95
C ASP A 158 -10.26 8.04 -5.53
N VAL A 159 -10.88 7.38 -4.55
CA VAL A 159 -10.37 6.13 -3.96
C VAL A 159 -10.80 4.90 -4.75
N ASN A 160 -10.26 3.74 -4.41
CA ASN A 160 -10.58 2.46 -5.04
C ASN A 160 -12.10 2.18 -5.05
N PRO A 161 -12.65 1.56 -6.11
CA PRO A 161 -14.08 1.22 -6.26
C PRO A 161 -14.59 0.07 -5.37
N ARG A 162 -14.03 -0.05 -4.17
CA ARG A 162 -14.38 -1.00 -3.12
C ARG A 162 -15.05 -0.27 -1.96
N PRO A 163 -15.73 -0.96 -1.03
CA PRO A 163 -16.46 -0.31 0.06
C PRO A 163 -15.58 0.71 0.78
N LEU A 164 -16.06 1.95 0.87
CA LEU A 164 -15.36 3.06 1.50
C LEU A 164 -15.87 3.24 2.92
N ASN A 165 -14.99 3.04 3.89
CA ASN A 165 -15.30 3.31 5.29
C ASN A 165 -15.46 4.83 5.50
N PRO A 166 -16.45 5.26 6.31
CA PRO A 166 -16.67 6.69 6.56
C PRO A 166 -15.61 7.34 7.45
N HIS A 167 -14.77 6.56 8.13
CA HIS A 167 -13.71 7.06 8.99
C HIS A 167 -12.38 7.19 8.24
N SER A 168 -11.72 8.34 8.39
CA SER A 168 -10.36 8.52 7.91
C SER A 168 -9.34 7.93 8.91
N PRO A 169 -8.24 7.32 8.43
CA PRO A 169 -7.21 6.78 9.29
C PRO A 169 -6.40 7.90 9.95
N SER A 170 -6.00 7.71 11.20
CA SER A 170 -5.20 8.69 11.95
C SER A 170 -3.76 8.80 11.46
N ASN A 171 -3.27 7.81 10.72
CA ASN A 171 -1.94 7.81 10.12
C ASN A 171 -1.89 6.87 8.91
N ALA A 172 -0.72 6.79 8.27
CA ALA A 172 -0.51 5.95 7.09
C ALA A 172 -0.25 4.47 7.41
N LEU A 173 -0.31 4.02 8.68
CA LEU A 173 0.02 2.62 8.98
C LEU A 173 -1.17 1.69 8.70
N ILE A 174 -0.90 0.68 7.86
CA ILE A 174 -1.70 -0.53 7.74
C ILE A 174 -0.79 -1.74 7.99
N GLY A 175 -1.28 -2.73 8.71
CA GLY A 175 -0.47 -3.89 9.05
C GLY A 175 -1.26 -5.11 9.48
N CYS A 176 -0.55 -6.17 9.82
CA CYS A 176 -1.12 -7.38 10.41
C CYS A 176 -0.15 -8.08 11.35
N PHE A 177 -0.70 -8.90 12.24
CA PHE A 177 0.06 -9.81 13.10
C PHE A 177 0.27 -11.17 12.45
N SER A 178 1.39 -11.81 12.76
CA SER A 178 1.70 -13.17 12.36
C SER A 178 0.73 -14.19 12.94
N LYS A 179 0.75 -15.42 12.41
CA LYS A 179 -0.07 -16.55 12.91
C LYS A 179 0.02 -16.74 14.43
N ASP A 180 1.21 -16.62 15.00
CA ASP A 180 1.47 -16.78 16.43
C ASP A 180 1.39 -15.47 17.22
N GLY A 181 1.12 -14.35 16.56
CA GLY A 181 1.01 -13.02 17.17
C GLY A 181 2.33 -12.45 17.69
N LYS A 182 3.49 -13.05 17.37
CA LYS A 182 4.79 -12.60 17.89
C LYS A 182 5.49 -11.57 17.00
N VAL A 183 5.11 -11.51 15.72
CA VAL A 183 5.69 -10.60 14.73
C VAL A 183 4.56 -9.77 14.13
N LEU A 184 4.81 -8.49 13.85
CA LEU A 184 3.94 -7.64 13.06
C LEU A 184 4.61 -7.30 11.73
N LEU A 185 3.78 -7.14 10.71
CA LEU A 185 4.11 -6.54 9.43
C LEU A 185 3.31 -5.25 9.31
N ALA A 186 3.94 -4.14 8.93
CA ALA A 186 3.23 -2.89 8.67
C ALA A 186 3.86 -2.12 7.51
N ALA A 187 3.06 -1.36 6.79
CA ALA A 187 3.53 -0.49 5.71
C ALA A 187 2.95 0.92 5.83
N ALA A 188 3.73 1.89 5.36
CA ALA A 188 3.33 3.29 5.26
C ALA A 188 3.98 3.94 4.04
N PHE A 189 3.25 4.84 3.37
CA PHE A 189 3.79 5.77 2.39
C PHE A 189 3.43 7.21 2.78
N ASP A 190 4.26 8.15 2.32
CA ASP A 190 4.00 9.57 2.33
C ASP A 190 4.40 10.20 0.97
N PRO A 191 3.48 10.91 0.30
CA PRO A 191 2.04 10.95 0.58
C PRO A 191 1.36 9.62 0.23
N TYR A 192 0.24 9.32 0.90
CA TYR A 192 -0.62 8.16 0.61
C TYR A 192 -2.01 8.57 0.15
N GLN A 193 -2.63 7.71 -0.66
CA GLN A 193 -3.95 7.87 -1.24
C GLN A 193 -5.01 7.26 -0.33
N GLU A 194 -4.76 6.03 0.09
CA GLU A 194 -5.70 5.21 0.85
C GLU A 194 -4.98 4.05 1.53
N LEU A 195 -5.64 3.53 2.56
CA LEU A 195 -5.37 2.20 3.09
C LEU A 195 -6.43 1.26 2.54
N PHE A 196 -6.04 0.09 2.08
CA PHE A 196 -6.96 -0.85 1.45
C PHE A 196 -6.64 -2.31 1.81
N GLN A 197 -7.68 -3.13 1.89
CA GLN A 197 -7.54 -4.56 2.08
C GLN A 197 -8.68 -5.32 1.37
N GLY A 198 -8.47 -6.62 1.11
CA GLY A 198 -9.57 -7.57 1.05
C GLY A 198 -9.76 -8.38 -0.23
N VAL A 199 -8.88 -8.31 -1.22
CA VAL A 199 -9.16 -9.09 -2.46
C VAL A 199 -8.65 -10.51 -2.37
N ILE A 200 -7.41 -10.66 -1.90
CA ILE A 200 -6.62 -11.87 -2.09
C ILE A 200 -5.65 -12.10 -0.91
N HIS A 201 -6.10 -11.93 0.32
CA HIS A 201 -5.23 -11.93 1.52
C HIS A 201 -4.09 -10.90 1.37
N CYS A 202 -4.46 -9.64 1.15
CA CYS A 202 -3.53 -8.56 0.85
C CYS A 202 -3.82 -7.31 1.66
N LEU A 203 -2.76 -6.59 1.98
CA LEU A 203 -2.81 -5.24 2.52
C LEU A 203 -2.20 -4.28 1.50
N HIS A 204 -2.78 -3.09 1.43
CA HIS A 204 -2.39 -2.03 0.54
C HIS A 204 -2.24 -0.74 1.35
N ASN A 205 -1.07 -0.13 1.23
CA ASN A 205 -0.92 1.30 1.45
C ASN A 205 -0.58 1.88 0.09
N ASP A 206 -1.55 2.54 -0.51
CA ASP A 206 -1.42 3.02 -1.87
C ASP A 206 -0.82 4.43 -1.84
N PHE A 207 0.31 4.63 -2.51
CA PHE A 207 0.97 5.94 -2.49
C PHE A 207 0.25 6.93 -3.40
N ARG A 208 0.31 8.21 -3.03
CA ARG A 208 -0.31 9.30 -3.78
C ARG A 208 0.71 10.03 -4.65
N LEU A 209 0.26 10.38 -5.84
CA LEU A 209 0.92 11.32 -6.76
C LEU A 209 0.04 12.57 -6.95
N GLY A 210 -1.28 12.40 -7.05
CA GLY A 210 -2.24 13.50 -7.26
C GLY A 210 -2.17 14.15 -8.64
N GLY A 211 -1.74 13.41 -9.67
CA GLY A 211 -1.53 13.93 -11.01
C GLY A 211 -0.17 14.60 -11.17
N LEU A 212 0.29 14.80 -12.40
CA LEU A 212 1.56 15.48 -12.68
C LEU A 212 1.42 16.44 -13.86
N ASN A 213 1.79 17.70 -13.67
CA ASN A 213 1.91 18.70 -14.74
C ASN A 213 3.11 18.38 -15.66
N PRO A 214 3.15 18.93 -16.89
CA PRO A 214 4.30 18.86 -17.77
C PRO A 214 5.61 19.29 -17.08
N GLY A 215 6.62 18.43 -17.14
CA GLY A 215 7.93 18.67 -16.50
C GLY A 215 7.94 18.49 -14.98
N GLU A 216 6.81 18.20 -14.33
CA GLU A 216 6.74 18.05 -12.88
C GLU A 216 7.41 16.76 -12.41
N THR A 217 8.08 16.84 -11.27
CA THR A 217 8.62 15.70 -10.53
C THR A 217 8.00 15.65 -9.15
N LYS A 218 7.50 14.49 -8.76
CA LYS A 218 6.99 14.20 -7.41
C LYS A 218 7.79 13.08 -6.77
N LYS A 219 7.90 13.15 -5.44
CA LYS A 219 8.60 12.16 -4.63
C LYS A 219 7.62 11.51 -3.67
N VAL A 220 7.85 10.24 -3.38
CA VAL A 220 7.13 9.49 -2.35
C VAL A 220 8.17 8.69 -1.57
N HIS A 221 8.03 8.67 -0.25
CA HIS A 221 8.79 7.81 0.63
C HIS A 221 7.86 6.72 1.19
N GLY A 222 8.31 5.47 1.18
CA GLY A 222 7.61 4.36 1.79
C GLY A 222 8.49 3.53 2.70
N LYS A 223 7.87 2.89 3.68
CA LYS A 223 8.47 1.91 4.57
C LYS A 223 7.59 0.68 4.69
N LEU A 224 8.22 -0.47 4.83
CA LEU A 224 7.62 -1.69 5.32
C LEU A 224 8.45 -2.21 6.49
N TYR A 225 7.81 -2.61 7.57
CA TYR A 225 8.42 -3.06 8.81
C TYR A 225 8.06 -4.52 9.09
N VAL A 226 9.02 -5.31 9.56
CA VAL A 226 8.82 -6.65 10.13
C VAL A 226 9.44 -6.66 11.51
N LEU A 227 8.61 -6.46 12.53
CA LEU A 227 9.06 -6.22 13.91
C LEU A 227 8.47 -7.25 14.87
N PRO A 228 9.05 -7.46 16.07
CA PRO A 228 8.30 -8.03 17.18
C PRO A 228 6.96 -7.32 17.36
N ALA A 229 5.92 -8.04 17.78
CA ALA A 229 4.56 -7.53 17.92
C ALA A 229 4.42 -6.53 19.10
N HIS A 230 5.06 -5.36 18.97
CA HIS A 230 5.13 -4.32 19.97
C HIS A 230 4.81 -2.96 19.34
N ILE A 231 3.56 -2.54 19.52
CA ILE A 231 3.00 -1.33 18.89
C ILE A 231 3.75 -0.04 19.23
N PRO A 232 4.20 0.21 20.49
CA PRO A 232 4.99 1.40 20.79
C PRO A 232 6.29 1.50 19.97
N THR A 233 6.96 0.37 19.70
CA THR A 233 8.16 0.34 18.84
C THR A 233 7.80 0.68 17.40
N LEU A 234 6.74 0.09 16.86
CA LEU A 234 6.26 0.42 15.50
C LEU A 234 5.96 1.91 15.37
N LEU A 235 5.21 2.49 16.31
CA LEU A 235 4.87 3.91 16.30
C LEU A 235 6.09 4.81 16.46
N SER A 236 7.08 4.40 17.27
CA SER A 236 8.33 5.14 17.41
C SER A 236 9.14 5.16 16.11
N ARG A 237 9.28 4.01 15.44
CA ARG A 237 9.98 3.88 14.15
C ARG A 237 9.26 4.70 13.07
N TYR A 238 7.95 4.55 12.99
CA TYR A 238 7.11 5.32 12.07
C TYR A 238 7.29 6.83 12.23
N ARG A 239 7.29 7.37 13.46
CA ARG A 239 7.52 8.81 13.68
C ARG A 239 8.93 9.28 13.32
N GLN A 240 9.93 8.40 13.44
CA GLN A 240 11.30 8.73 13.03
C GLN A 240 11.43 8.79 11.50
N ASP A 241 10.78 7.84 10.81
CA ASP A 241 10.83 7.75 9.35
C ASP A 241 9.90 8.77 8.66
N PHE A 242 8.80 9.17 9.32
CA PHE A 242 7.81 10.14 8.81
C PHE A 242 7.55 11.26 9.85
N PRO A 243 8.52 12.16 10.09
CA PRO A 243 8.41 13.19 11.13
C PRO A 243 7.25 14.17 10.86
N ASP A 244 6.94 14.45 9.60
CA ASP A 244 5.88 15.39 9.21
C ASP A 244 4.47 14.85 9.53
N HIS A 245 4.31 13.52 9.64
CA HIS A 245 3.06 12.88 10.07
C HIS A 245 2.80 12.96 11.58
N SER A 246 3.76 13.45 12.37
CA SER A 246 3.58 13.61 13.82
C SER A 246 2.84 14.89 14.21
N GLN A 247 2.49 15.74 13.24
CA GLN A 247 1.82 17.03 13.46
C GLN A 247 0.30 17.03 13.13
N HIS A 248 -0.28 15.85 12.85
CA HIS A 248 -1.69 15.70 12.47
C HIS A 248 -2.47 14.83 13.46
#